data_AF-A0A975NCK2-F1
#
_entry.id   AF-A0A975NCK2-F1
#
_cell.length_a   1.000
_cell.length_b   1.000
_cell.length_c   1.000
_cell.angle_alpha   90.00
_cell.angle_beta   90.00
_cell.angle_gamma   90.00
#
_symmetry.space_group_name_H-M   'P 1'
#
loop_
_entity.id
_entity.type
_entity.pdbx_description
1 polymer ?
#
loop_
_entity_poly.entity_id
_entity_poly.type
_entity_poly.pdbx_seq_one_letter_code
_entity_poly.pdbx_strand_id
1 'polypeptide(L)'
;MKTKLKQFRVAAGMTQAKVAAAVGVTQPNYHRWEVGAAPVPEAKLKKLARVLKTNPDALLGRHPPVEVSLYDSSASDDLSYYGEVAIHFCGGGEPLLLSISEGAFARLHRDLQGDAAFVVVQSLANQTVIIRTKAVSDLYFSSEAYDDYGPEHDMYTNHLDVQIPDARDWEIIEGLADDDIGEDFDPADVERVSKMIMITDKQYEKLVSDGLIKAEDLESEREKNRAQTDRIMNVATKVTYQFSTGGKQRSVDVLNPEYLFDAFYEFVDFDGGGSADGMIRWEAEGRHRIIFISKEAVDYVAIPTHKFEEGRIERTAEALEDG
;
A
#
# COMPACT_ATOMS: atom_id res chain seq x y z
N MET A 1 -4.27 20.05 -5.58
CA MET A 1 -4.13 19.56 -4.19
C MET A 1 -5.28 18.62 -3.88
N LYS A 2 -5.00 17.32 -3.81
CA LYS A 2 -5.98 16.26 -3.61
C LYS A 2 -6.55 16.36 -2.19
N THR A 3 -7.88 16.44 -2.05
CA THR A 3 -8.53 16.48 -0.73
C THR A 3 -8.83 15.08 -0.21
N LYS A 4 -8.92 14.90 1.12
CA LYS A 4 -9.32 13.63 1.75
C LYS A 4 -10.78 13.64 2.22
N LEU A 5 -11.59 14.59 1.72
CA LEU A 5 -12.99 14.77 2.15
C LEU A 5 -13.82 13.48 1.97
N LYS A 6 -13.68 12.81 0.82
CA LYS A 6 -14.38 11.55 0.54
C LYS A 6 -14.04 10.48 1.57
N GLN A 7 -12.76 10.26 1.84
CA GLN A 7 -12.29 9.27 2.83
C GLN A 7 -12.92 9.52 4.20
N PHE A 8 -12.83 10.74 4.73
CA PHE A 8 -13.40 11.07 6.05
C PHE A 8 -14.93 10.98 6.07
N ARG A 9 -15.60 11.36 4.97
CA ARG A 9 -17.06 11.21 4.84
C ARG A 9 -17.48 9.75 4.86
N VAL A 10 -16.81 8.90 4.09
CA VAL A 10 -17.08 7.46 3.99
C VAL A 10 -16.85 6.80 5.34
N ALA A 11 -15.74 7.12 6.02
CA ALA A 11 -15.46 6.64 7.38
C ALA A 11 -16.53 7.07 8.41
N ALA A 12 -17.19 8.21 8.19
CA ALA A 12 -18.31 8.67 9.00
C ALA A 12 -19.67 8.04 8.61
N GLY A 13 -19.72 7.20 7.57
CA GLY A 13 -20.95 6.58 7.07
C GLY A 13 -21.95 7.59 6.49
N MET A 14 -21.46 8.70 5.94
CA MET A 14 -22.32 9.79 5.46
C MET A 14 -22.36 9.87 3.93
N THR A 15 -23.54 10.19 3.40
CA THR A 15 -23.70 10.57 1.98
C THR A 15 -23.26 12.02 1.76
N GLN A 16 -22.97 12.39 0.52
CA GLN A 16 -22.67 13.77 0.12
C GLN A 16 -23.80 14.71 0.53
N ALA A 17 -25.06 14.29 0.37
CA ALA A 17 -26.22 15.07 0.78
C ALA A 17 -26.27 15.29 2.30
N LYS A 18 -25.98 14.26 3.11
CA LYS A 18 -25.96 14.35 4.57
C LYS A 18 -24.86 15.30 5.05
N VAL A 19 -23.63 15.19 4.52
CA VAL A 19 -22.52 16.08 4.89
C VAL A 19 -22.82 17.52 4.44
N ALA A 20 -23.30 17.71 3.21
CA ALA A 20 -23.64 19.03 2.68
C ALA A 20 -24.70 19.74 3.53
N ALA A 21 -25.76 19.03 3.92
CA ALA A 21 -26.79 19.53 4.82
C ALA A 21 -26.20 19.90 6.19
N ALA A 22 -25.37 19.03 6.78
CA ALA A 22 -24.71 19.30 8.06
C ALA A 22 -23.86 20.58 8.02
N VAL A 23 -23.18 20.85 6.90
CA VAL A 23 -22.35 22.06 6.74
C VAL A 23 -23.09 23.27 6.16
N GLY A 24 -24.35 23.10 5.76
CA GLY A 24 -25.22 24.16 5.23
C GLY A 24 -24.77 24.64 3.85
N VAL A 25 -24.56 23.71 2.93
CA VAL A 25 -24.35 23.95 1.49
C VAL A 25 -25.18 22.96 0.68
N THR A 26 -25.28 23.18 -0.63
CA THR A 26 -25.92 22.23 -1.54
C THR A 26 -24.99 21.04 -1.82
N GLN A 27 -25.57 19.87 -2.10
CA GLN A 27 -24.80 18.68 -2.48
C GLN A 27 -23.87 18.94 -3.68
N PRO A 28 -24.28 19.61 -4.77
CA PRO A 28 -23.36 19.92 -5.87
C PRO A 28 -22.16 20.79 -5.47
N ASN A 29 -22.35 21.74 -4.54
CA ASN A 29 -21.23 22.52 -4.03
C ASN A 29 -20.25 21.66 -3.23
N TYR A 30 -20.77 20.74 -2.41
CA TYR A 30 -19.94 19.81 -1.65
C TYR A 30 -19.18 18.83 -2.56
N HIS A 31 -19.86 18.27 -3.57
CA HIS A 31 -19.25 17.40 -4.58
C HIS A 31 -18.03 18.06 -5.25
N ARG A 32 -18.16 19.33 -5.66
CA ARG A 32 -17.05 20.09 -6.26
C ARG A 32 -15.83 20.20 -5.34
N TRP A 33 -16.03 20.20 -4.02
CA TRP A 33 -14.94 20.18 -3.07
C TRP A 33 -14.27 18.82 -2.98
N GLU A 34 -15.06 17.74 -2.92
CA GLU A 34 -14.51 16.38 -2.83
C GLU A 34 -13.65 16.01 -4.04
N VAL A 35 -14.09 16.39 -5.25
CA VAL A 35 -13.36 16.10 -6.50
C VAL A 35 -12.26 17.13 -6.81
N GLY A 36 -12.00 18.07 -5.90
CA GLY A 36 -10.97 19.11 -6.10
C GLY A 36 -11.32 20.21 -7.11
N ALA A 37 -12.50 20.18 -7.74
CA ALA A 37 -12.95 21.17 -8.73
C ALA A 37 -13.24 22.57 -8.15
N ALA A 38 -13.24 22.73 -6.83
CA ALA A 38 -13.27 24.02 -6.14
C ALA A 38 -12.63 23.93 -4.75
N PRO A 39 -11.92 24.97 -4.29
CA PRO A 39 -11.37 25.00 -2.94
C PRO A 39 -12.48 25.10 -1.88
N VAL A 40 -12.23 24.52 -0.70
CA VAL A 40 -13.12 24.62 0.46
C VAL A 40 -12.91 25.97 1.15
N PRO A 41 -13.98 26.79 1.33
CA PRO A 41 -13.85 28.03 2.10
C PRO A 41 -13.45 27.75 3.56
N GLU A 42 -12.55 28.55 4.15
CA GLU A 42 -12.02 28.32 5.51
C GLU A 42 -13.11 28.15 6.58
N ALA A 43 -14.16 28.97 6.52
CA ALA A 43 -15.30 28.88 7.43
C ALA A 43 -16.07 27.54 7.31
N LYS A 44 -16.10 26.96 6.10
CA LYS A 44 -16.73 25.65 5.84
C LYS A 44 -15.80 24.51 6.22
N LEU A 45 -14.49 24.66 6.03
CA LEU A 45 -13.49 23.67 6.40
C LEU A 45 -13.51 23.38 7.92
N LYS A 46 -13.55 24.42 8.76
CA LYS A 46 -13.68 24.27 10.23
C LYS A 46 -14.97 23.53 10.63
N LYS A 47 -16.06 23.75 9.88
CA LYS A 47 -17.34 23.08 10.13
C LYS A 47 -17.30 21.61 9.69
N LEU A 48 -16.70 21.32 8.52
CA LEU A 48 -16.45 19.96 8.04
C LEU A 48 -15.62 19.16 9.04
N ALA A 49 -14.51 19.74 9.52
CA ALA A 49 -13.65 19.11 10.51
C ALA A 49 -14.42 18.69 11.78
N ARG A 50 -15.32 19.55 12.27
CA ARG A 50 -16.19 19.23 13.41
C ARG A 50 -17.19 18.12 13.10
N VAL A 51 -17.85 18.17 11.94
CA VAL A 51 -18.85 17.15 11.54
C VAL A 51 -18.19 15.78 11.36
N LEU A 52 -17.02 15.75 10.74
CA LEU A 52 -16.25 14.54 10.43
C LEU A 52 -15.29 14.13 11.57
N LYS A 53 -15.37 14.80 12.73
CA LYS A 53 -14.57 14.53 13.94
C LYS A 53 -13.07 14.43 13.68
N THR A 54 -12.55 15.34 12.86
CA THR A 54 -11.15 15.43 12.47
C THR A 54 -10.68 16.89 12.53
N ASN A 55 -9.49 17.19 12.00
CA ASN A 55 -8.96 18.53 11.90
C ASN A 55 -8.94 19.05 10.44
N PRO A 56 -8.90 20.39 10.23
CA PRO A 56 -8.86 20.99 8.90
C PRO A 56 -7.74 20.50 7.99
N ASP A 57 -6.54 20.29 8.54
CA ASP A 57 -5.36 19.89 7.77
C ASP A 57 -5.52 18.45 7.24
N ALA A 58 -6.01 17.52 8.08
CA ALA A 58 -6.29 16.15 7.70
C ALA A 58 -7.31 16.06 6.55
N LEU A 59 -8.36 16.90 6.54
CA LEU A 59 -9.31 16.96 5.42
C LEU A 59 -8.67 17.43 4.11
N LEU A 60 -7.66 18.27 4.21
CA LEU A 60 -6.85 18.72 3.08
C LEU A 60 -5.73 17.72 2.73
N GLY A 61 -5.63 16.57 3.40
CA GLY A 61 -4.53 15.62 3.19
C GLY A 61 -3.18 16.11 3.73
N ARG A 62 -3.19 17.08 4.65
CA ARG A 62 -2.01 17.63 5.30
C ARG A 62 -1.87 17.05 6.69
N HIS A 63 -0.77 16.38 6.94
CA HIS A 63 -0.37 15.94 8.26
C HIS A 63 1.15 15.75 8.31
N PRO A 64 1.75 15.71 9.50
CA PRO A 64 3.11 15.18 9.64
C PRO A 64 3.21 13.77 9.05
N PRO A 65 4.37 13.35 8.54
CA PRO A 65 4.59 11.98 8.09
C PRO A 65 4.22 10.99 9.20
N VAL A 66 3.58 9.89 8.81
CA VAL A 66 3.37 8.77 9.72
C VAL A 66 4.64 7.92 9.72
N GLU A 67 5.24 7.74 10.88
CA GLU A 67 6.47 6.96 11.05
C GLU A 67 6.18 5.68 11.81
N VAL A 68 6.95 4.64 11.49
CA VAL A 68 6.95 3.41 12.28
C VAL A 68 7.66 3.69 13.59
N SER A 69 7.10 3.18 14.67
CA SER A 69 7.67 3.28 16.01
C SER A 69 8.42 2.00 16.38
N LEU A 70 9.52 2.17 17.10
CA LEU A 70 10.24 1.08 17.76
C LEU A 70 10.00 1.22 19.27
N TYR A 71 9.39 0.20 19.88
CA TYR A 71 9.16 0.14 21.33
C TYR A 71 8.32 1.30 21.92
N ASP A 72 7.44 1.92 21.12
CA ASP A 72 6.51 2.93 21.62
C ASP A 72 5.17 2.30 21.98
N SER A 73 4.96 2.03 23.28
CA SER A 73 3.69 1.50 23.79
C SER A 73 2.47 2.42 23.57
N SER A 74 2.68 3.66 23.12
CA SER A 74 1.60 4.60 22.78
C SER A 74 1.22 4.59 21.30
N ALA A 75 2.06 4.03 20.43
CA ALA A 75 1.73 3.82 19.04
C ALA A 75 0.70 2.69 18.89
N SER A 76 -0.05 2.70 17.79
CA SER A 76 -0.90 1.55 17.48
C SER A 76 -0.06 0.34 17.09
N ASP A 77 -0.57 -0.86 17.34
CA ASP A 77 0.09 -2.11 16.94
C ASP A 77 0.41 -2.13 15.43
N ASP A 78 -0.43 -1.50 14.61
CA ASP A 78 -0.22 -1.41 13.15
C ASP A 78 0.92 -0.46 12.74
N LEU A 79 1.41 0.39 13.66
CA LEU A 79 2.54 1.30 13.45
C LEU A 79 3.75 0.93 14.32
N SER A 80 3.68 -0.16 15.08
CA SER A 80 4.78 -0.65 15.89
C SER A 80 5.56 -1.69 15.08
N TYR A 81 6.85 -1.47 14.85
CA TYR A 81 7.65 -2.42 14.10
C TYR A 81 7.78 -3.73 14.87
N TYR A 82 7.42 -4.84 14.22
CA TYR A 82 7.71 -6.17 14.77
C TYR A 82 9.09 -6.65 14.30
N GLY A 83 9.34 -6.55 13.00
CA GLY A 83 10.41 -7.24 12.31
C GLY A 83 9.91 -7.80 10.97
N GLU A 84 10.36 -8.99 10.65
CA GLU A 84 10.24 -9.59 9.33
C GLU A 84 9.47 -10.92 9.40
N VAL A 85 8.70 -11.18 8.35
CA VAL A 85 8.15 -12.51 8.09
C VAL A 85 8.71 -13.05 6.78
N ALA A 86 9.42 -14.17 6.87
CA ALA A 86 9.90 -14.94 5.73
C ALA A 86 8.94 -16.08 5.43
N ILE A 87 8.56 -16.25 4.16
CA ILE A 87 7.57 -17.23 3.70
C ILE A 87 8.13 -18.00 2.52
N HIS A 88 8.08 -19.32 2.62
CA HIS A 88 8.62 -20.24 1.64
C HIS A 88 7.53 -21.06 1.00
N PHE A 89 7.72 -21.44 -0.26
CA PHE A 89 6.69 -22.11 -1.04
C PHE A 89 7.13 -23.50 -1.49
N CYS A 90 6.22 -24.47 -1.32
CA CYS A 90 6.46 -25.88 -1.66
C CYS A 90 6.67 -26.12 -3.16
N GLY A 91 6.27 -25.17 -4.02
CA GLY A 91 6.42 -25.23 -5.47
C GLY A 91 7.80 -24.85 -6.02
N GLY A 92 8.72 -24.40 -5.16
CA GLY A 92 10.02 -23.87 -5.57
C GLY A 92 9.94 -22.47 -6.17
N GLY A 93 8.89 -21.72 -5.82
CA GLY A 93 8.83 -20.28 -6.08
C GLY A 93 9.76 -19.50 -5.17
N GLU A 94 10.10 -18.27 -5.58
CA GLU A 94 10.96 -17.39 -4.78
C GLU A 94 10.32 -17.15 -3.40
N PRO A 95 11.12 -17.20 -2.31
CA PRO A 95 10.63 -16.83 -0.99
C PRO A 95 10.18 -15.38 -0.93
N LEU A 96 9.23 -15.09 -0.03
CA LEU A 96 8.75 -13.75 0.24
C LEU A 96 9.28 -13.29 1.60
N LEU A 97 9.85 -12.08 1.66
CA LEU A 97 10.26 -11.44 2.91
C LEU A 97 9.56 -10.09 3.04
N LEU A 98 8.77 -9.93 4.11
CA LEU A 98 8.00 -8.72 4.37
C LEU A 98 8.38 -8.11 5.72
N SER A 99 8.68 -6.81 5.76
CA SER A 99 8.69 -6.03 6.99
C SER A 99 7.26 -5.80 7.47
N ILE A 100 6.96 -6.16 8.71
CA ILE A 100 5.60 -6.17 9.26
C ILE A 100 5.54 -5.45 10.61
N SER A 101 4.34 -5.00 10.95
CA SER A 101 4.03 -4.43 12.26
C SER A 101 3.63 -5.51 13.27
N GLU A 102 3.61 -5.16 14.55
CA GLU A 102 3.08 -6.00 15.64
C GLU A 102 1.62 -6.41 15.37
N GLY A 103 0.82 -5.50 14.84
CA GLY A 103 -0.57 -5.77 14.45
C GLY A 103 -0.65 -6.81 13.33
N ALA A 104 0.20 -6.69 12.30
CA ALA A 104 0.28 -7.65 11.20
C ALA A 104 0.79 -9.02 11.68
N PHE A 105 1.79 -9.05 12.57
CA PHE A 105 2.25 -10.28 13.23
C PHE A 105 1.12 -10.97 13.98
N ALA A 106 0.43 -10.26 14.88
CA ALA A 106 -0.62 -10.83 15.72
C ALA A 106 -1.79 -11.39 14.88
N ARG A 107 -2.14 -10.73 13.77
CA ARG A 107 -3.16 -11.22 12.84
C ARG A 107 -2.69 -12.48 12.11
N LEU A 108 -1.55 -12.43 11.43
CA LEU A 108 -1.05 -13.58 10.66
C LEU A 108 -0.79 -14.79 11.56
N HIS A 109 -0.18 -14.59 12.72
CA HIS A 109 0.08 -15.66 13.68
C HIS A 109 -1.19 -16.36 14.14
N ARG A 110 -2.29 -15.62 14.34
CA ARG A 110 -3.60 -16.20 14.65
C ARG A 110 -4.19 -16.91 13.44
N ASP A 111 -4.16 -16.29 12.27
CA ASP A 111 -4.84 -16.80 11.07
C ASP A 111 -4.16 -18.10 10.56
N LEU A 112 -2.85 -18.25 10.73
CA LEU A 112 -2.09 -19.48 10.45
C LEU A 112 -2.48 -20.68 11.35
N GLN A 113 -3.13 -20.44 12.49
CA GLN A 113 -3.65 -21.51 13.35
C GLN A 113 -5.04 -21.99 12.91
N GLY A 114 -5.67 -21.29 11.95
CA GLY A 114 -6.94 -21.66 11.36
C GLY A 114 -6.81 -22.60 10.16
N ASP A 115 -7.91 -22.76 9.43
CA ASP A 115 -8.03 -23.59 8.22
C ASP A 115 -8.33 -22.77 6.96
N ALA A 116 -8.12 -21.46 7.01
CA ALA A 116 -8.35 -20.54 5.90
C ALA A 116 -7.55 -20.96 4.67
N ALA A 117 -8.19 -20.94 3.49
CA ALA A 117 -7.51 -21.26 2.23
C ALA A 117 -6.47 -20.20 1.85
N PHE A 118 -6.72 -18.96 2.28
CA PHE A 118 -5.83 -17.83 2.11
C PHE A 118 -5.66 -17.10 3.44
N VAL A 119 -4.46 -16.57 3.68
CA VAL A 119 -4.16 -15.62 4.75
C VAL A 119 -3.65 -14.32 4.15
N VAL A 120 -3.81 -13.22 4.87
CA VAL A 120 -3.44 -11.89 4.39
C VAL A 120 -2.43 -11.24 5.32
N VAL A 121 -1.39 -10.63 4.73
CA VAL A 121 -0.37 -9.89 5.45
C VAL A 121 -0.25 -8.50 4.85
N GLN A 122 -0.36 -7.47 5.68
CA GLN A 122 -0.02 -6.11 5.27
C GLN A 122 1.41 -5.81 5.71
N SER A 123 2.25 -5.43 4.75
CA SER A 123 3.62 -4.99 5.02
C SER A 123 3.67 -3.50 5.33
N LEU A 124 4.78 -3.08 5.94
CA LEU A 124 5.11 -1.67 6.13
C LEU A 124 5.65 -1.00 4.86
N ALA A 125 5.71 -1.76 3.76
CA ALA A 125 6.13 -1.31 2.44
C ALA A 125 4.94 -1.26 1.45
N ASN A 126 3.71 -1.00 1.92
CA ASN A 126 2.50 -0.84 1.08
C ASN A 126 2.14 -2.08 0.24
N GLN A 127 2.35 -3.26 0.79
CA GLN A 127 1.89 -4.50 0.17
C GLN A 127 0.82 -5.14 1.04
N THR A 128 -0.36 -5.37 0.46
CA THR A 128 -1.31 -6.33 0.99
C THR A 128 -1.08 -7.63 0.23
N VAL A 129 -0.57 -8.65 0.93
CA VAL A 129 -0.19 -9.93 0.33
C VAL A 129 -1.20 -11.00 0.73
N ILE A 130 -1.90 -11.53 -0.27
CA ILE A 130 -2.84 -12.65 -0.17
C ILE A 130 -2.07 -13.93 -0.46
N ILE A 131 -1.92 -14.81 0.53
CA ILE A 131 -1.05 -15.99 0.48
C ILE A 131 -1.91 -17.25 0.55
N ARG A 132 -1.71 -18.17 -0.39
CA ARG A 132 -2.38 -19.47 -0.36
C ARG A 132 -1.73 -20.36 0.70
N THR A 133 -2.46 -20.71 1.76
CA THR A 133 -1.90 -21.45 2.90
C THR A 133 -1.32 -22.81 2.50
N LYS A 134 -1.97 -23.52 1.57
CA LYS A 134 -1.48 -24.81 1.03
C LYS A 134 -0.23 -24.69 0.15
N ALA A 135 0.16 -23.49 -0.29
CA ALA A 135 1.39 -23.28 -1.03
C ALA A 135 2.60 -23.13 -0.09
N VAL A 136 2.38 -22.76 1.17
CA VAL A 136 3.45 -22.49 2.13
C VAL A 136 4.12 -23.80 2.56
N SER A 137 5.46 -23.86 2.49
CA SER A 137 6.26 -24.95 3.08
C SER A 137 6.56 -24.69 4.54
N ASP A 138 7.00 -23.48 4.85
CA ASP A 138 7.39 -22.99 6.16
C ASP A 138 7.36 -21.46 6.19
N LEU A 139 7.34 -20.92 7.40
CA LEU A 139 7.24 -19.49 7.68
C LEU A 139 7.99 -19.15 8.97
N TYR A 140 8.75 -18.07 8.94
CA TYR A 140 9.57 -17.60 10.07
C TYR A 140 9.18 -16.18 10.41
N PHE A 141 8.82 -15.97 11.68
CA PHE A 141 8.76 -14.64 12.26
C PHE A 141 10.10 -14.35 12.92
N SER A 142 10.73 -13.24 12.52
CA SER A 142 11.98 -12.76 13.08
C SER A 142 11.72 -11.36 13.59
N SER A 143 11.69 -11.17 14.91
CA SER A 143 11.51 -9.83 15.47
C SER A 143 12.78 -9.01 15.30
N GLU A 144 12.68 -7.68 15.36
CA GLU A 144 13.81 -6.75 15.25
C GLU A 144 14.95 -7.01 16.27
N ALA A 145 14.67 -7.75 17.36
CA ALA A 145 15.68 -8.20 18.32
C ALA A 145 16.71 -9.19 17.74
N TYR A 146 16.53 -9.68 16.51
CA TYR A 146 17.43 -10.57 15.80
C TYR A 146 18.08 -9.86 14.61
N ASP A 147 19.38 -10.11 14.41
CA ASP A 147 20.14 -9.56 13.26
C ASP A 147 19.90 -10.35 11.96
N ASP A 148 19.20 -11.49 12.04
CA ASP A 148 18.91 -12.37 10.92
C ASP A 148 17.40 -12.61 10.74
N TYR A 149 17.02 -12.75 9.47
CA TYR A 149 15.65 -13.00 9.07
C TYR A 149 15.59 -14.34 8.34
N GLY A 150 14.82 -15.29 8.84
CA GLY A 150 14.62 -16.61 8.22
C GLY A 150 15.90 -17.41 7.90
N PRO A 151 15.78 -18.60 7.28
CA PRO A 151 16.92 -19.49 7.03
C PRO A 151 17.80 -19.07 5.84
N GLU A 152 17.36 -18.15 4.98
CA GLU A 152 18.09 -17.73 3.77
C GLU A 152 18.86 -16.41 3.96
N HIS A 153 18.67 -15.73 5.09
CA HIS A 153 19.43 -14.52 5.46
C HIS A 153 19.50 -13.51 4.30
N ASP A 154 20.70 -13.11 3.86
CA ASP A 154 20.92 -12.12 2.80
C ASP A 154 20.45 -12.56 1.39
N MET A 155 19.92 -13.77 1.22
CA MET A 155 19.51 -14.30 -0.09
C MET A 155 18.07 -13.93 -0.48
N TYR A 156 17.31 -13.21 0.34
CA TYR A 156 15.97 -12.73 -0.02
C TYR A 156 16.03 -11.60 -1.04
N THR A 157 15.98 -11.97 -2.32
CA THR A 157 16.17 -11.01 -3.43
C THR A 157 14.99 -10.05 -3.65
N ASN A 158 13.79 -10.39 -3.15
CA ASN A 158 12.55 -9.63 -3.34
C ASN A 158 12.21 -8.71 -2.16
N HIS A 159 13.06 -8.64 -1.15
CA HIS A 159 12.82 -7.81 0.03
C HIS A 159 12.88 -6.31 -0.31
N LEU A 160 11.92 -5.56 0.24
CA LEU A 160 11.92 -4.11 0.25
C LEU A 160 12.22 -3.62 1.66
N ASP A 161 13.46 -3.19 1.87
CA ASP A 161 13.91 -2.60 3.12
C ASP A 161 13.48 -1.13 3.20
N VAL A 162 12.17 -0.90 3.23
CA VAL A 162 11.56 0.41 3.47
C VAL A 162 10.35 0.27 4.38
N GLN A 163 10.23 1.21 5.31
CA GLN A 163 9.13 1.28 6.26
C GLN A 163 8.42 2.63 6.07
N ILE A 164 7.40 2.63 5.22
CA ILE A 164 6.65 3.83 4.83
C ILE A 164 5.17 3.53 5.12
N PRO A 165 4.69 3.70 6.37
CA PRO A 165 3.32 3.34 6.71
C PRO A 165 2.29 4.39 6.24
N ASP A 166 2.76 5.58 5.85
CA ASP A 166 1.90 6.66 5.38
C ASP A 166 1.41 6.41 3.95
N ALA A 167 0.11 6.12 3.78
CA ALA A 167 -0.50 5.95 2.47
C ALA A 167 -0.33 7.18 1.56
N ARG A 168 -0.26 8.40 2.12
CA ARG A 168 -0.03 9.63 1.35
C ARG A 168 1.35 9.61 0.68
N ASP A 169 2.36 9.05 1.33
CA ASP A 169 3.70 8.95 0.75
C ASP A 169 3.70 7.98 -0.42
N TRP A 170 2.90 6.91 -0.36
CA TRP A 170 2.73 5.99 -1.49
C TRP A 170 1.97 6.59 -2.67
N GLU A 171 1.00 7.47 -2.43
CA GLU A 171 0.37 8.25 -3.51
C GLU A 171 1.38 9.20 -4.19
N ILE A 172 2.34 9.75 -3.43
CA ILE A 172 3.44 10.55 -4.01
C ILE A 172 4.39 9.66 -4.81
N ILE A 173 4.73 8.46 -4.31
CA ILE A 173 5.57 7.48 -5.02
C ILE A 173 4.90 7.03 -6.32
N GLU A 174 3.58 6.81 -6.32
CA GLU A 174 2.80 6.55 -7.53
C GLU A 174 2.95 7.70 -8.53
N GLY A 175 2.70 8.95 -8.12
CA GLY A 175 2.86 10.10 -9.01
C GLY A 175 4.28 10.28 -9.54
N LEU A 176 5.30 9.95 -8.73
CA LEU A 176 6.70 9.91 -9.17
C LEU A 176 6.96 8.81 -10.21
N ALA A 177 6.32 7.64 -10.09
CA ALA A 177 6.49 6.53 -11.01
C ALA A 177 5.85 6.81 -12.38
N ASP A 178 4.74 7.54 -12.39
CA ASP A 178 4.00 7.91 -13.61
C ASP A 178 4.48 9.23 -14.23
N ASP A 179 5.51 9.87 -13.65
CA ASP A 179 5.97 11.23 -13.99
C ASP A 179 4.82 12.28 -13.94
N ASP A 180 3.81 12.05 -13.09
CA ASP A 180 2.60 12.87 -12.96
C ASP A 180 2.19 13.09 -11.48
N ILE A 181 2.93 13.96 -10.78
CA ILE A 181 2.64 14.36 -9.39
C ILE A 181 1.60 15.49 -9.33
N GLY A 182 1.42 16.22 -10.44
CA GLY A 182 0.56 17.39 -10.52
C GLY A 182 0.83 18.47 -9.44
N GLU A 183 -0.19 19.27 -9.13
CA GLU A 183 -0.21 20.20 -7.99
C GLU A 183 -0.90 19.57 -6.76
N ASP A 184 -0.89 18.24 -6.68
CA ASP A 184 -1.73 17.50 -5.75
C ASP A 184 -1.18 17.39 -4.33
N PHE A 185 0.13 17.56 -4.18
CA PHE A 185 0.85 17.45 -2.92
C PHE A 185 1.65 18.72 -2.62
N ASP A 186 1.98 18.92 -1.34
CA ASP A 186 2.88 20.00 -0.94
C ASP A 186 4.29 19.72 -1.51
N PRO A 187 4.96 20.69 -2.16
CA PRO A 187 6.31 20.48 -2.69
C PRO A 187 7.33 19.98 -1.65
N ALA A 188 7.17 20.35 -0.38
CA ALA A 188 8.04 19.87 0.69
C ALA A 188 7.85 18.37 0.98
N ASP A 189 6.61 17.88 0.90
CA ASP A 189 6.30 16.46 1.05
C ASP A 189 6.85 15.65 -0.14
N VAL A 190 6.68 16.18 -1.37
CA VAL A 190 7.24 15.57 -2.58
C VAL A 190 8.77 15.48 -2.51
N GLU A 191 9.43 16.56 -2.10
CA GLU A 191 10.88 16.59 -1.94
C GLU A 191 11.35 15.59 -0.86
N ARG A 192 10.63 15.49 0.26
CA ARG A 192 10.94 14.53 1.33
C ARG A 192 10.83 13.09 0.82
N VAL A 193 9.72 12.72 0.20
CA VAL A 193 9.48 11.36 -0.30
C VAL A 193 10.47 11.00 -1.41
N SER A 194 10.73 11.92 -2.36
CA SER A 194 11.73 11.72 -3.41
C SER A 194 13.11 11.40 -2.83
N LYS A 195 13.55 12.12 -1.79
CA LYS A 195 14.82 11.85 -1.09
C LYS A 195 14.85 10.52 -0.34
N MET A 196 13.70 9.97 0.05
CA MET A 196 13.63 8.67 0.72
C MET A 196 13.88 7.52 -0.26
N ILE A 197 13.46 7.66 -1.52
CA ILE A 197 13.46 6.57 -2.50
C ILE A 197 14.42 6.76 -3.69
N MET A 198 15.05 7.94 -3.81
CA MET A 198 16.00 8.27 -4.87
C MET A 198 17.26 8.94 -4.32
N ILE A 199 18.39 8.71 -5.00
CA ILE A 199 19.65 9.40 -4.75
C ILE A 199 19.96 10.31 -5.94
N THR A 200 20.15 11.60 -5.68
CA THR A 200 20.50 12.62 -6.68
C THR A 200 21.98 12.56 -7.06
N ASP A 201 22.33 13.09 -8.24
CA ASP A 201 23.73 13.21 -8.67
C ASP A 201 24.60 13.96 -7.66
N LYS A 202 24.08 15.03 -7.05
CA LYS A 202 24.80 15.77 -6.00
C LYS A 202 25.04 14.94 -4.74
N GLN A 203 24.13 14.05 -4.38
CA GLN A 203 24.33 13.13 -3.26
C GLN A 203 25.39 12.09 -3.63
N TYR A 204 25.39 11.56 -4.85
CA TYR A 204 26.47 10.69 -5.32
C TYR A 204 27.84 11.36 -5.29
N GLU A 205 27.94 12.60 -5.80
CA GLU A 205 29.18 13.39 -5.75
C GLU A 205 29.69 13.52 -4.31
N LYS A 206 28.79 13.76 -3.36
CA LYS A 206 29.12 13.83 -1.94
C LYS A 206 29.55 12.48 -1.37
N LEU A 207 28.86 11.39 -1.68
CA LEU A 207 29.23 10.03 -1.24
C LEU A 207 30.63 9.64 -1.74
N VAL A 208 30.99 10.07 -2.95
CA VAL A 208 32.34 9.89 -3.50
C VAL A 208 33.35 10.81 -2.81
N SER A 209 33.03 12.08 -2.58
CA SER A 209 33.93 13.01 -1.89
C SER A 209 34.22 12.59 -0.45
N ASP A 210 33.22 12.03 0.22
CA ASP A 210 33.30 11.55 1.60
C ASP A 210 33.99 10.16 1.68
N GLY A 211 34.30 9.54 0.54
CA GLY A 211 34.97 8.25 0.47
C GLY A 211 34.09 7.05 0.82
N LEU A 212 32.76 7.24 0.88
CA LEU A 212 31.78 6.20 1.16
C LEU A 212 31.50 5.32 -0.05
N ILE A 213 31.66 5.88 -1.26
CA ILE A 213 31.62 5.16 -2.53
C ILE A 213 32.92 5.43 -3.26
N LYS A 214 33.59 4.38 -3.76
CA LYS A 214 34.75 4.59 -4.63
C LYS A 214 34.29 5.06 -6.00
N ALA A 215 35.04 5.97 -6.61
CA ALA A 215 34.71 6.49 -7.94
C ALA A 215 34.58 5.38 -9.02
N GLU A 216 35.31 4.28 -8.87
CA GLU A 216 35.24 3.10 -9.75
C GLU A 216 33.96 2.28 -9.58
N ASP A 217 33.34 2.31 -8.40
CA ASP A 217 32.13 1.56 -8.07
C ASP A 217 30.84 2.38 -8.32
N LEU A 218 30.96 3.69 -8.60
CA LEU A 218 29.85 4.64 -8.67
C LEU A 218 28.73 4.20 -9.62
N GLU A 219 29.08 3.69 -10.81
CA GLU A 219 28.06 3.30 -11.79
C GLU A 219 27.31 2.02 -11.36
N SER A 220 28.00 1.09 -10.71
CA SER A 220 27.35 -0.11 -10.15
C SER A 220 26.42 0.27 -9.00
N GLU A 221 26.82 1.19 -8.13
CA GLU A 221 25.96 1.69 -7.05
C GLU A 221 24.73 2.45 -7.61
N ARG A 222 24.91 3.23 -8.68
CA ARG A 222 23.77 3.88 -9.38
C ARG A 222 22.79 2.87 -9.94
N GLU A 223 23.27 1.79 -10.54
CA GLU A 223 22.42 0.72 -11.08
C GLU A 223 21.64 0.00 -9.96
N LYS A 224 22.30 -0.33 -8.85
CA LYS A 224 21.65 -0.95 -7.67
C LYS A 224 20.57 -0.06 -7.09
N ASN A 225 20.87 1.22 -6.86
CA ASN A 225 19.91 2.16 -6.30
C ASN A 225 18.73 2.38 -7.24
N ARG A 226 18.98 2.48 -8.56
CA ARG A 226 17.89 2.57 -9.55
C ARG A 226 16.99 1.33 -9.50
N ALA A 227 17.58 0.14 -9.45
CA ALA A 227 16.81 -1.10 -9.33
C ALA A 227 15.98 -1.14 -8.03
N GLN A 228 16.49 -0.59 -6.92
CA GLN A 228 15.73 -0.45 -5.68
C GLN A 228 14.59 0.56 -5.83
N THR A 229 14.84 1.74 -6.39
CA THR A 229 13.80 2.74 -6.70
C THR A 229 12.71 2.13 -7.57
N ASP A 230 13.07 1.41 -8.63
CA ASP A 230 12.12 0.76 -9.54
C ASP A 230 11.24 -0.26 -8.81
N ARG A 231 11.80 -1.02 -7.87
CA ARG A 231 11.03 -1.98 -7.05
C ARG A 231 10.02 -1.28 -6.14
N ILE A 232 10.43 -0.20 -5.48
CA ILE A 232 9.55 0.62 -4.63
C ILE A 232 8.40 1.19 -5.48
N MET A 233 8.71 1.78 -6.64
CA MET A 233 7.70 2.28 -7.57
C MET A 233 6.76 1.19 -8.08
N ASN A 234 7.28 0.00 -8.39
CA ASN A 234 6.45 -1.13 -8.82
C ASN A 234 5.45 -1.56 -7.73
N VAL A 235 5.83 -1.50 -6.45
CA VAL A 235 4.91 -1.80 -5.35
C VAL A 235 3.82 -0.73 -5.18
N ALA A 236 4.08 0.50 -5.61
CA ALA A 236 3.05 1.52 -5.66
C ALA A 236 2.05 1.28 -6.81
N THR A 237 2.51 0.78 -7.95
CA THR A 237 1.71 0.80 -9.19
C THR A 237 1.22 -0.56 -9.69
N LYS A 238 1.75 -1.69 -9.20
CA LYS A 238 1.52 -3.01 -9.79
C LYS A 238 0.95 -4.04 -8.81
N VAL A 239 0.08 -4.90 -9.32
CA VAL A 239 -0.20 -6.20 -8.72
C VAL A 239 0.86 -7.19 -9.18
N THR A 240 1.42 -7.93 -8.24
CA THR A 240 2.39 -9.00 -8.51
C THR A 240 1.86 -10.32 -7.99
N TYR A 241 1.94 -11.38 -8.78
CA TYR A 241 1.54 -12.72 -8.37
C TYR A 241 2.53 -13.77 -8.83
N GLN A 242 2.74 -14.78 -7.98
CA GLN A 242 3.65 -15.88 -8.22
C GLN A 242 2.89 -17.20 -8.28
N PHE A 243 3.27 -18.07 -9.21
CA PHE A 243 2.72 -19.42 -9.30
C PHE A 243 3.64 -20.45 -8.65
N SER A 244 3.02 -21.43 -7.98
CA SER A 244 3.72 -22.55 -7.36
C SER A 244 4.57 -23.31 -8.36
N THR A 245 4.05 -23.59 -9.57
CA THR A 245 4.81 -24.37 -10.55
C THR A 245 5.87 -23.51 -11.25
N GLY A 246 7.12 -23.72 -10.87
CA GLY A 246 8.29 -23.13 -11.52
C GLY A 246 8.50 -21.66 -11.19
N GLY A 247 7.93 -21.17 -10.08
CA GLY A 247 8.21 -19.85 -9.50
C GLY A 247 7.92 -18.67 -10.42
N LYS A 248 7.07 -18.86 -11.43
CA LYS A 248 6.83 -17.81 -12.43
C LYS A 248 6.08 -16.66 -11.78
N GLN A 249 6.73 -15.51 -11.74
CA GLN A 249 6.12 -14.26 -11.32
C GLN A 249 5.55 -13.49 -12.50
N ARG A 250 4.48 -12.74 -12.25
CA ARG A 250 3.84 -11.81 -13.18
C ARG A 250 3.55 -10.51 -12.45
N SER A 251 3.70 -9.40 -13.15
CA SER A 251 3.36 -8.07 -12.63
C SER A 251 2.50 -7.33 -13.65
N VAL A 252 1.49 -6.62 -13.18
CA VAL A 252 0.51 -5.92 -14.01
C VAL A 252 0.15 -4.60 -13.34
N ASP A 253 0.14 -3.52 -14.12
CA ASP A 253 -0.21 -2.18 -13.66
C ASP A 253 -1.65 -2.09 -13.16
N VAL A 254 -1.84 -1.33 -12.09
CA VAL A 254 -3.15 -1.00 -11.52
C VAL A 254 -3.61 0.34 -12.09
N LEU A 255 -4.51 0.26 -13.05
CA LEU A 255 -5.07 1.45 -13.73
C LEU A 255 -6.38 1.93 -13.10
N ASN A 256 -7.08 1.06 -12.36
CA ASN A 256 -8.34 1.39 -11.71
C ASN A 256 -8.39 0.76 -10.29
N PRO A 257 -8.37 1.59 -9.23
CA PRO A 257 -8.49 1.14 -7.84
C PRO A 257 -9.76 0.34 -7.53
N GLU A 258 -10.91 0.71 -8.11
CA GLU A 258 -12.18 0.00 -7.88
C GLU A 258 -12.13 -1.43 -8.43
N TYR A 259 -11.61 -1.63 -9.65
CA TYR A 259 -11.45 -2.96 -10.23
C TYR A 259 -10.42 -3.81 -9.48
N LEU A 260 -9.41 -3.18 -8.87
CA LEU A 260 -8.51 -3.85 -7.94
C LEU A 260 -9.28 -4.32 -6.70
N PHE A 261 -10.05 -3.43 -6.07
CA PHE A 261 -10.83 -3.75 -4.89
C PHE A 261 -11.83 -4.88 -5.18
N ASP A 262 -12.63 -4.77 -6.24
CA ASP A 262 -13.63 -5.78 -6.64
C ASP A 262 -13.04 -7.17 -6.83
N ALA A 263 -11.80 -7.26 -7.35
CA ALA A 263 -11.15 -8.53 -7.62
C ALA A 263 -10.62 -9.21 -6.35
N PHE A 264 -10.29 -8.44 -5.31
CA PHE A 264 -9.50 -8.93 -4.17
C PHE A 264 -10.16 -8.75 -2.80
N TYR A 265 -11.25 -7.98 -2.67
CA TYR A 265 -11.88 -7.71 -1.37
C TYR A 265 -12.34 -8.97 -0.63
N GLU A 266 -12.82 -10.00 -1.36
CA GLU A 266 -13.23 -11.26 -0.73
C GLU A 266 -12.07 -11.95 0.02
N PHE A 267 -10.84 -11.79 -0.46
CA PHE A 267 -9.65 -12.35 0.18
C PHE A 267 -9.24 -11.55 1.41
N VAL A 268 -9.33 -10.23 1.32
CA VAL A 268 -8.88 -9.31 2.37
C VAL A 268 -9.88 -9.21 3.51
N ASP A 269 -11.18 -9.21 3.20
CA ASP A 269 -12.24 -8.93 4.17
C ASP A 269 -12.99 -10.21 4.63
N PHE A 270 -12.90 -11.33 3.89
CA PHE A 270 -13.70 -12.54 4.10
C PHE A 270 -12.94 -13.87 3.89
N ASP A 271 -11.64 -13.89 4.15
CA ASP A 271 -10.75 -15.08 4.09
C ASP A 271 -10.72 -15.81 2.73
N GLY A 272 -11.17 -15.17 1.64
CA GLY A 272 -11.22 -15.73 0.30
C GLY A 272 -12.32 -16.80 0.10
N GLY A 273 -13.21 -16.96 1.07
CA GLY A 273 -14.27 -17.98 1.09
C GLY A 273 -15.56 -17.59 0.34
N GLY A 274 -15.62 -16.40 -0.24
CA GLY A 274 -16.83 -15.84 -0.86
C GLY A 274 -17.28 -16.56 -2.13
N SER A 275 -16.39 -16.70 -3.13
CA SER A 275 -16.75 -17.32 -4.41
C SER A 275 -16.31 -18.79 -4.52
N ALA A 276 -17.25 -19.66 -4.93
CA ALA A 276 -17.00 -21.05 -5.29
C ALA A 276 -16.16 -21.22 -6.58
N ASP A 277 -15.81 -20.10 -7.24
CA ASP A 277 -15.03 -20.11 -8.48
C ASP A 277 -13.57 -20.41 -8.17
N GLY A 278 -12.97 -21.34 -8.93
CA GLY A 278 -11.55 -21.69 -8.81
C GLY A 278 -10.58 -20.63 -9.37
N MET A 279 -11.10 -19.49 -9.82
CA MET A 279 -10.34 -18.41 -10.47
C MET A 279 -10.63 -17.07 -9.80
N ILE A 280 -9.58 -16.27 -9.64
CA ILE A 280 -9.67 -14.83 -9.38
C ILE A 280 -9.83 -14.15 -10.73
N ARG A 281 -10.87 -13.35 -10.90
CA ARG A 281 -11.10 -12.56 -12.11
C ARG A 281 -10.79 -11.10 -11.81
N TRP A 282 -9.82 -10.53 -12.53
CA TRP A 282 -9.42 -9.15 -12.37
C TRP A 282 -9.46 -8.39 -13.69
N GLU A 283 -10.20 -7.28 -13.73
CA GLU A 283 -10.32 -6.39 -14.89
C GLU A 283 -9.24 -5.29 -14.88
N ALA A 284 -7.98 -5.68 -15.04
CA ALA A 284 -6.82 -4.75 -14.94
C ALA A 284 -6.93 -3.49 -15.83
N GLU A 285 -7.59 -3.59 -16.99
CA GLU A 285 -7.93 -2.45 -17.85
C GLU A 285 -9.39 -2.55 -18.35
N GLY A 286 -10.31 -2.82 -17.41
CA GLY A 286 -11.70 -3.10 -17.73
C GLY A 286 -11.83 -4.26 -18.73
N ARG A 287 -12.71 -4.09 -19.72
CA ARG A 287 -12.92 -5.09 -20.79
C ARG A 287 -11.71 -5.30 -21.71
N HIS A 288 -10.73 -4.39 -21.72
CA HIS A 288 -9.59 -4.45 -22.63
C HIS A 288 -8.51 -5.42 -22.13
N ARG A 289 -8.42 -5.62 -20.81
CA ARG A 289 -7.50 -6.57 -20.20
C ARG A 289 -8.15 -7.22 -18.97
N ILE A 290 -8.61 -8.45 -19.15
CA ILE A 290 -9.17 -9.28 -18.08
C ILE A 290 -8.22 -10.45 -17.81
N ILE A 291 -7.87 -10.63 -16.55
CA ILE A 291 -6.93 -11.65 -16.09
C ILE A 291 -7.70 -12.66 -15.24
N PHE A 292 -7.47 -13.94 -15.51
CA PHE A 292 -7.93 -15.03 -14.67
C PHE A 292 -6.72 -15.69 -14.00
N ILE A 293 -6.70 -15.70 -12.67
CA ILE A 293 -5.62 -16.27 -11.86
C ILE A 293 -6.18 -17.50 -11.13
N SER A 294 -5.57 -18.67 -11.32
CA SER A 294 -6.02 -19.88 -10.62
C SER A 294 -5.73 -19.79 -9.12
N LYS A 295 -6.78 -19.91 -8.29
CA LYS A 295 -6.67 -19.93 -6.83
C LYS A 295 -5.83 -21.11 -6.33
N GLU A 296 -5.78 -22.22 -7.07
CA GLU A 296 -5.06 -23.42 -6.66
C GLU A 296 -3.58 -23.45 -7.10
N ALA A 297 -3.22 -22.64 -8.10
CA ALA A 297 -1.87 -22.64 -8.68
C ALA A 297 -1.00 -21.49 -8.18
N VAL A 298 -1.58 -20.50 -7.51
CA VAL A 298 -0.88 -19.31 -7.02
C VAL A 298 -0.20 -19.60 -5.67
N ASP A 299 0.99 -19.05 -5.47
CA ASP A 299 1.64 -18.97 -4.16
C ASP A 299 1.06 -17.78 -3.37
N TYR A 300 1.13 -16.60 -3.98
CA TYR A 300 0.59 -15.37 -3.43
C TYR A 300 0.20 -14.37 -4.53
N VAL A 301 -0.61 -13.40 -4.14
CA VAL A 301 -0.87 -12.15 -4.86
C VAL A 301 -0.55 -10.98 -3.93
N ALA A 302 0.36 -10.10 -4.33
CA ALA A 302 0.68 -8.85 -3.66
C ALA A 302 0.02 -7.69 -4.41
N ILE A 303 -0.75 -6.87 -3.70
CA ILE A 303 -1.43 -5.69 -4.25
C ILE A 303 -0.97 -4.42 -3.53
N PRO A 304 -0.93 -3.25 -4.20
CA PRO A 304 -0.61 -1.99 -3.55
C PRO A 304 -1.69 -1.65 -2.51
N THR A 305 -1.32 -1.52 -1.24
CA THR A 305 -2.28 -1.31 -0.16
C THR A 305 -3.06 -0.01 -0.33
N HIS A 306 -2.40 1.11 -0.61
CA HIS A 306 -3.07 2.41 -0.77
C HIS A 306 -4.08 2.40 -1.93
N LYS A 307 -3.77 1.77 -3.07
CA LYS A 307 -4.73 1.62 -4.19
C LYS A 307 -5.90 0.74 -3.83
N PHE A 308 -5.67 -0.34 -3.10
CA PHE A 308 -6.76 -1.21 -2.65
C PHE A 308 -7.71 -0.44 -1.70
N GLU A 309 -7.16 0.34 -0.77
CA GLU A 309 -7.95 1.19 0.13
C GLU A 309 -8.66 2.33 -0.60
N GLU A 310 -8.04 2.93 -1.63
CA GLU A 310 -8.72 3.91 -2.50
C GLU A 310 -9.93 3.28 -3.19
N GLY A 311 -9.78 2.08 -3.77
CA GLY A 311 -10.89 1.33 -4.36
C GLY A 311 -12.00 1.00 -3.35
N ARG A 312 -11.63 0.62 -2.12
CA ARG A 312 -12.59 0.41 -1.02
C ARG A 312 -13.39 1.68 -0.72
N ILE A 313 -12.71 2.83 -0.64
CA ILE A 313 -13.35 4.12 -0.39
C ILE A 313 -14.35 4.47 -1.49
N GLU A 314 -13.98 4.25 -2.76
CA GLU A 314 -14.87 4.50 -3.90
C GLU A 314 -16.11 3.60 -3.84
N ARG A 315 -15.95 2.28 -3.70
CA ARG A 315 -17.08 1.34 -3.62
C ARG A 315 -17.98 1.60 -2.41
N THR A 316 -17.40 1.93 -1.27
CA THR A 316 -18.18 2.26 -0.08
C THR A 316 -18.93 3.57 -0.25
N ALA A 317 -18.34 4.56 -0.93
CA ALA A 317 -19.01 5.82 -1.25
C ALA A 317 -20.22 5.58 -2.15
N GLU A 318 -20.08 4.78 -3.21
CA GLU A 318 -21.19 4.41 -4.11
C GLU A 318 -22.32 3.72 -3.34
N ALA A 319 -21.99 2.69 -2.53
CA ALA A 319 -22.98 1.96 -1.74
C ALA A 319 -23.74 2.86 -0.74
N LEU A 320 -23.08 3.89 -0.19
CA LEU A 320 -23.74 4.87 0.68
C LEU A 320 -24.70 5.80 -0.07
N GLU A 321 -24.41 6.15 -1.33
CA GLU A 321 -25.30 7.02 -2.13
C GLU A 321 -26.51 6.27 -2.71
N ASP A 322 -26.37 4.98 -2.97
CA ASP A 322 -27.45 4.13 -3.53
C ASP A 322 -28.45 3.64 -2.47
N GLY A 323 -28.12 3.73 -1.18
CA GLY A 323 -28.94 3.28 -0.04
C GLY A 323 -29.80 4.36 0.61
#